data_AF-A0A7V8WAS7-F1
#
_entry.id   AF-A0A7V8WAS7-F1
#
_cell.length_a   1.000
_cell.length_b   1.000
_cell.length_c   1.000
_cell.angle_alpha   90.00
_cell.angle_beta   90.00
_cell.angle_gamma   90.00
#
_symmetry.space_group_name_H-M   'P 1'
#
loop_
_entity.id
_entity.type
_entity.pdbx_description
1 polymer ?
#
loop_
_entity_poly.entity_id
_entity_poly.type
_entity_poly.pdbx_seq_one_letter_code
_entity_poly.pdbx_strand_id
1 'polypeptide(L)' 'MARLIRMDLTGHSTLAEWKAEDEAAFQRAADAFREETGAGYIGMVDEGPGRATHVRELPREADLVLMRRPIAGG' A
#
# COMPACT_ATOMS: atom_id res chain seq x y z
N MET A 1 10.64 8.28 -4.73
CA MET A 1 10.87 6.93 -4.17
C MET A 1 9.59 6.56 -3.46
N ALA A 2 9.01 5.44 -3.86
CA ALA A 2 7.68 5.04 -3.47
C ALA A 2 7.71 4.12 -2.25
N ARG A 3 6.63 4.12 -1.46
CA ARG A 3 6.55 3.37 -0.20
C ARG A 3 5.23 2.65 -0.02
N LEU A 4 5.30 1.44 0.53
CA LEU A 4 4.17 0.65 0.97
C LEU A 4 4.15 0.66 2.49
N ILE A 5 3.14 1.30 3.06
CA ILE A 5 3.02 1.51 4.50
C ILE A 5 1.76 0.81 4.99
N ARG A 6 1.87 0.02 6.06
CA ARG A 6 0.71 -0.47 6.79
C ARG A 6 0.37 0.44 7.95
N MET A 7 -0.86 0.93 7.99
CA MET A 7 -1.46 1.55 9.16
C MET A 7 -2.02 0.46 10.07
N ASP A 8 -1.44 0.34 11.24
CA ASP A 8 -1.89 -0.53 12.32
C ASP A 8 -2.28 0.30 13.56
N LEU A 9 -2.86 -0.34 14.57
CA LEU A 9 -3.34 0.35 15.79
C LEU A 9 -2.19 0.98 16.61
N THR A 10 -0.94 0.62 16.33
CA THR A 10 0.25 1.15 17.04
C THR A 10 0.97 2.25 16.25
N GLY A 11 0.59 2.49 14.99
CA GLY A 11 1.18 3.51 14.13
C GLY A 11 1.26 3.09 12.66
N HIS A 12 2.43 3.29 12.06
CA HIS A 12 2.70 2.98 10.65
C HIS A 12 3.96 2.12 10.51
N SER A 13 3.80 0.96 9.88
CA SER A 13 4.88 0.03 9.56
C SER A 13 5.26 0.15 8.09
N THR A 14 6.54 0.37 7.76
CA THR A 14 7.02 0.29 6.38
C THR A 14 7.21 -1.17 5.98
N LEU A 15 6.48 -1.60 4.95
CA LEU A 15 6.56 -2.97 4.45
C LEU A 15 7.57 -3.10 3.32
N ALA A 16 7.59 -2.13 2.41
CA ALA A 16 8.51 -2.10 1.29
C ALA A 16 8.71 -0.68 0.76
N GLU A 17 9.84 -0.47 0.09
CA GLU A 17 10.15 0.75 -0.65
C GLU A 17 10.63 0.36 -2.05
N TRP A 18 10.24 1.13 -3.07
CA TRP A 18 10.67 0.88 -4.45
C TRP A 18 10.93 2.17 -5.22
N LYS A 19 11.63 2.02 -6.34
CA LYS A 19 11.70 3.01 -7.40
C LYS A 19 11.00 2.42 -8.62
N ALA A 20 10.31 3.24 -9.40
CA ALA A 20 9.66 2.79 -10.63
C ALA A 20 10.66 2.12 -11.61
N GLU A 21 11.93 2.49 -11.56
CA GLU A 21 12.98 1.93 -12.41
C GLU A 21 13.57 0.60 -11.88
N ASP A 22 13.31 0.24 -10.63
CA ASP A 22 13.86 -0.96 -9.98
C ASP A 22 12.81 -2.08 -9.91
N GLU A 23 12.86 -2.98 -10.88
CA GLU A 23 11.92 -4.10 -10.99
C GLU A 23 11.98 -5.04 -9.78
N ALA A 24 13.17 -5.32 -9.26
CA ALA A 24 13.34 -6.26 -8.16
C ALA A 24 12.78 -5.67 -6.85
N ALA A 25 12.94 -4.37 -6.63
CA ALA A 25 12.31 -3.68 -5.51
C ALA A 25 10.79 -3.62 -5.67
N PHE A 26 10.29 -3.30 -6.87
CA PHE A 26 8.86 -3.25 -7.14
C PHE A 26 8.19 -4.61 -6.94
N GLN A 27 8.79 -5.69 -7.44
CA GLN A 27 8.24 -7.03 -7.28
C GLN A 27 8.14 -7.44 -5.81
N ARG A 28 9.17 -7.15 -4.99
CA ARG A 28 9.11 -7.37 -3.53
C ARG A 28 8.00 -6.56 -2.87
N ALA A 29 7.79 -5.31 -3.28
CA ALA A 29 6.68 -4.50 -2.79
C ALA A 29 5.32 -5.07 -3.21
N ALA A 30 5.20 -5.57 -4.44
CA ALA A 30 3.97 -6.18 -4.96
C ALA A 30 3.64 -7.50 -4.24
N ASP A 31 4.66 -8.30 -3.90
CA ASP A 31 4.50 -9.50 -3.08
C ASP A 31 4.00 -9.14 -1.67
N ALA A 32 4.64 -8.18 -1.00
CA ALA A 32 4.19 -7.70 0.32
C ALA A 32 2.75 -7.13 0.28
N PHE A 33 2.39 -6.41 -0.78
CA PHE A 33 1.03 -5.92 -0.99
C PHE A 33 0.02 -7.08 -1.07
N ARG A 34 0.34 -8.13 -1.83
CA ARG A 34 -0.52 -9.33 -1.94
C ARG A 34 -0.67 -10.04 -0.60
N GLU A 35 0.40 -10.19 0.17
CA GLU A 35 0.35 -10.80 1.50
C GLU A 35 -0.62 -10.05 2.44
N GLU A 36 -0.52 -8.73 2.49
CA GLU A 36 -1.38 -7.89 3.33
C GLU A 36 -2.85 -7.89 2.87
N THR A 37 -3.10 -7.84 1.55
CA THR A 37 -4.48 -7.98 1.04
C THR A 37 -5.07 -9.35 1.37
N GLY A 38 -4.26 -10.42 1.29
CA GLY A 38 -4.65 -11.76 1.75
C GLY A 38 -4.93 -11.82 3.25
N ALA A 39 -4.27 -10.99 4.05
CA ALA A 39 -4.51 -10.82 5.48
C ALA A 39 -5.72 -9.92 5.81
N GLY A 40 -6.44 -9.42 4.79
CA GLY A 40 -7.66 -8.62 4.95
C GLY A 40 -7.44 -7.11 5.05
N TYR A 41 -6.24 -6.62 4.72
CA TYR A 41 -6.00 -5.18 4.54
C TYR A 41 -6.46 -4.73 3.15
N ILE A 42 -6.74 -3.43 3.02
CA ILE A 42 -7.02 -2.78 1.74
C ILE A 42 -5.95 -1.76 1.43
N GLY A 43 -5.51 -1.73 0.16
CA GLY A 43 -4.54 -0.77 -0.32
C GLY A 43 -5.21 0.51 -0.80
N MET A 44 -4.75 1.65 -0.32
CA MET A 44 -5.26 2.96 -0.70
C MET A 44 -4.12 3.80 -1.29
N VAL A 45 -4.38 4.43 -2.43
CA VAL A 45 -3.51 5.47 -2.99
C VAL A 45 -4.13 6.82 -2.69
N ASP A 46 -3.33 7.75 -2.18
CA ASP A 46 -3.75 9.15 -2.04
C ASP A 46 -3.61 9.85 -3.40
N GLU A 47 -4.73 10.35 -3.93
CA GLU A 47 -4.79 11.10 -5.20
C GLU A 47 -4.88 12.62 -4.95
N GLY A 48 -4.69 13.07 -3.71
CA GLY A 48 -4.74 14.47 -3.30
C GLY A 48 -5.84 14.74 -2.27
N PRO A 49 -6.05 16.02 -1.90
CA PRO A 49 -6.84 16.40 -0.73
C PRO A 49 -8.23 15.77 -0.72
N GLY A 50 -8.45 14.85 0.22
CA GLY A 50 -9.73 14.16 0.43
C GLY A 50 -10.06 13.07 -0.59
N ARG A 51 -9.13 12.67 -1.46
CA ARG A 51 -9.31 11.61 -2.45
C ARG A 51 -8.33 10.48 -2.20
N ALA A 52 -8.88 9.34 -1.78
CA ALA A 52 -8.13 8.11 -1.70
C ALA A 52 -8.85 7.04 -2.52
N THR A 53 -8.12 6.38 -3.41
CA THR A 53 -8.65 5.31 -4.26
C THR A 53 -8.18 3.96 -3.76
N HIS A 54 -9.13 3.04 -3.58
CA HIS A 54 -8.82 1.65 -3.27
C HIS A 54 -8.25 0.98 -4.53
N VAL A 55 -7.06 0.42 -4.40
CA VAL A 55 -6.38 -0.31 -5.46
C VAL A 55 -6.34 -1.81 -5.16
N ARG A 56 -6.54 -2.63 -6.20
CA ARG A 56 -6.48 -4.10 -6.10
C ARG A 56 -5.09 -4.66 -6.37
N GLU A 57 -4.23 -3.85 -6.97
CA GLU A 57 -2.86 -4.19 -7.33
C GLU A 57 -1.97 -2.99 -6.99
N LEU A 58 -0.69 -3.26 -6.70
CA LEU A 58 0.26 -2.19 -6.35
C LEU A 58 0.56 -1.33 -7.59
N PRO A 59 0.20 -0.03 -7.60
CA PRO A 59 0.51 0.83 -8.74
C PRO A 59 1.98 1.23 -8.70
N ARG A 60 2.70 0.94 -9.78
CA ARG A 60 4.14 1.20 -9.90
C ARG A 60 4.50 2.68 -9.75
N GLU A 61 3.66 3.54 -10.33
CA GLU A 61 3.84 5.00 -10.39
C GLU A 61 3.33 5.73 -9.14
N ALA A 62 2.74 5.01 -8.16
CA ALA A 62 2.27 5.64 -6.94
C ALA A 62 3.45 5.99 -6.02
N ASP A 63 3.48 7.21 -5.50
CA ASP A 63 4.50 7.62 -4.51
C ASP A 63 4.25 7.02 -3.11
N LEU A 64 3.00 6.72 -2.79
CA LEU A 64 2.62 6.16 -1.49
C LEU A 64 1.39 5.27 -1.61
N VAL A 65 1.47 4.08 -1.04
CA VAL A 65 0.35 3.15 -0.87
C VAL A 65 0.19 2.83 0.60
N LEU A 66 -1.02 3.08 1.11
CA LEU A 66 -1.39 2.83 2.50
C LEU A 66 -2.23 1.55 2.60
N MET A 67 -1.71 0.54 3.30
CA MET A 67 -2.46 -0.65 3.71
C MET A 67 -3.18 -0.33 5.02
N ARG A 68 -4.50 -0.49 5.05
CA ARG A 68 -5.30 -0.26 6.26
C ARG A 68 -6.34 -1.37 6.43
N ARG A 69 -6.75 -1.63 7.67
CA ARG A 69 -7.91 -2.49 7.88
C ARG A 69 -9.18 -1.76 7.43
N PRO A 70 -10.13 -2.45 6.77
CA PRO A 70 -11.46 -1.92 6.55
C PRO A 70 -12.07 -1.50 7.88
N ILE A 71 -12.62 -0.29 7.95
CA ILE A 71 -13.51 0.06 9.05
C ILE A 71 -14.83 -0.61 8.70
N ALA A 72 -15.01 -1.84 9.20
CA ALA A 72 -16.30 -2.49 9.15
C ALA A 72 -17.27 -1.66 10.00
N GLY A 73 -18.06 -0.82 9.35
CA GLY A 73 -19.25 -0.20 9.94
C GLY A 73 -20.34 -1.25 10.01
N GLY A 74 -20.56 -1.80 11.20
CA GLY A 74 -21.85 -2.31 11.64
C GLY A 74 -22.53 -1.26 12.51
#